data_AF-A0A9W6NJ43-F1
#
_entry.id   AF-A0A9W6NJ43-F1
#
_cell.length_a   1.000
_cell.length_b   1.000
_cell.length_c   1.000
_cell.angle_alpha   90.00
_cell.angle_beta   90.00
_cell.angle_gamma   90.00
#
_symmetry.space_group_name_H-M   'P 1'
#
loop_
_entity.id
_entity.type
_entity.pdbx_description
1 polymer ?
#
loop_
_entity_poly.entity_id
_entity_poly.type
_entity_poly.pdbx_seq_one_letter_code
_entity_poly.pdbx_strand_id
1 'polypeptide(L)'
;MRRAGLGALFLIWLYGVPFLLIVGLVRRTSAPYVATHAAARSFGATTDTILTTALLLNLALPVAGWLLARWARDRLWLAHFGWSFAGLVLVYLAVAVVGGLGTAPLFGWTPADHEPTPQPTVTRCIPRSGGHGCPGG
;
A
#
# COMPACT_ATOMS: atom_id res chain seq x y z
N MET A 1 33.58 -6.14 -3.41
CA MET A 1 32.20 -6.17 -3.94
C MET A 1 31.18 -6.73 -2.94
N ARG A 2 31.36 -7.93 -2.35
CA ARG A 2 30.38 -8.52 -1.39
C ARG A 2 29.91 -7.61 -0.25
N ARG A 3 30.81 -6.79 0.33
CA ARG A 3 30.47 -5.84 1.40
C ARG A 3 29.57 -4.68 0.96
N ALA A 4 29.68 -4.25 -0.30
CA ALA A 4 28.81 -3.21 -0.84
C ALA A 4 27.36 -3.72 -0.99
N GLY A 5 27.18 -5.00 -1.35
CA GLY A 5 25.86 -5.63 -1.42
C GLY A 5 25.17 -5.76 -0.06
N LEU A 6 25.91 -6.16 0.99
CA LEU A 6 25.38 -6.20 2.36
C LEU A 6 25.02 -4.79 2.86
N GLY A 7 25.86 -3.80 2.55
CA GLY A 7 25.57 -2.40 2.83
C GLY A 7 24.31 -1.90 2.12
N ALA A 8 24.17 -2.20 0.83
CA ALA A 8 22.98 -1.84 0.08
C ALA A 8 21.71 -2.49 0.65
N LEU A 9 21.75 -3.80 0.96
CA LEU A 9 20.63 -4.49 1.60
C LEU A 9 20.23 -3.84 2.93
N PHE A 10 21.23 -3.52 3.76
CA PHE A 10 20.98 -2.87 5.04
C PHE A 10 20.39 -1.47 4.87
N LEU A 11 20.89 -0.67 3.92
CA LEU A 11 20.35 0.67 3.64
C LEU A 11 18.94 0.63 3.04
N ILE A 12 18.66 -0.32 2.13
CA ILE A 12 17.33 -0.52 1.58
C ILE A 12 16.36 -0.90 2.70
N TRP A 13 16.77 -1.76 3.64
CA TRP A 13 15.95 -2.06 4.81
C TRP A 13 15.79 -0.84 5.72
N LEU A 14 16.87 -0.16 6.06
CA LEU A 14 16.88 0.95 7.01
C LEU A 14 16.06 2.16 6.54
N TYR A 15 16.03 2.43 5.22
CA TYR A 15 15.35 3.61 4.67
C TYR A 15 14.14 3.25 3.82
N GLY A 16 14.23 2.22 2.98
CA GLY A 16 13.17 1.82 2.07
C GLY A 16 11.94 1.25 2.80
N VAL A 17 12.15 0.40 3.81
CA VAL A 17 11.03 -0.18 4.57
C VAL A 17 10.29 0.89 5.37
N PRO A 18 10.94 1.75 6.18
CA PRO A 18 10.24 2.83 6.85
C PRO A 18 9.53 3.79 5.89
N PHE A 19 10.15 4.12 4.76
CA PHE A 19 9.52 4.97 3.74
C PHE A 19 8.19 4.36 3.23
N LEU A 20 8.21 3.08 2.83
CA LEU A 20 7.00 2.40 2.34
C LEU A 20 5.92 2.30 3.43
N LEU A 21 6.32 2.04 4.68
CA LEU A 21 5.39 1.99 5.81
C LEU A 21 4.76 3.35 6.08
N ILE A 22 5.54 4.42 6.11
CA ILE A 22 5.04 5.78 6.30
C ILE A 22 4.04 6.12 5.19
N VAL A 23 4.37 5.85 3.92
CA VAL A 23 3.47 6.08 2.79
C VAL A 23 2.18 5.27 2.93
N GLY A 24 2.27 3.98 3.26
CA GLY A 24 1.11 3.12 3.45
C GLY A 24 0.22 3.58 4.60
N LEU A 25 0.82 3.97 5.73
CA LEU A 25 0.10 4.48 6.90
C LEU A 25 -0.58 5.82 6.61
N VAL A 26 0.10 6.76 5.95
CA VAL A 26 -0.49 8.04 5.54
C VAL A 26 -1.67 7.81 4.60
N ARG A 27 -1.55 6.90 3.62
CA ARG A 27 -2.67 6.55 2.73
C ARG A 27 -3.84 5.94 3.51
N ARG A 28 -3.56 5.11 4.52
CA ARG A 28 -4.59 4.53 5.39
C ARG A 28 -5.30 5.57 6.26
N THR A 29 -4.59 6.55 6.79
CA THR A 29 -5.18 7.56 7.70
C THR A 29 -5.82 8.73 6.97
N SER A 30 -5.43 9.01 5.72
CA SER A 30 -5.91 10.16 4.96
C SER A 30 -7.27 9.95 4.28
N ALA A 31 -7.75 8.70 4.15
CA ALA A 31 -9.08 8.30 3.68
C ALA A 31 -9.74 9.26 2.64
N PRO A 32 -9.13 9.45 1.45
CA PRO A 32 -9.60 10.45 0.50
C PRO A 32 -11.01 10.13 0.00
N TYR A 33 -11.81 11.18 -0.21
CA TYR A 33 -13.11 11.07 -0.86
C TYR A 33 -12.95 10.58 -2.31
N VAL A 34 -13.73 9.58 -2.68
CA VAL A 34 -13.75 9.04 -4.04
C VAL A 34 -15.19 8.83 -4.50
N ALA A 35 -15.46 9.23 -5.75
CA ALA A 35 -16.81 9.29 -6.29
C ALA A 35 -17.46 7.90 -6.53
N THR A 36 -16.69 6.82 -6.59
CA THR A 36 -17.20 5.48 -6.88
C THR A 36 -16.65 4.43 -5.93
N HIS A 37 -17.44 3.40 -5.64
CA HIS A 37 -16.99 2.27 -4.84
C HIS A 37 -15.85 1.49 -5.51
N ALA A 38 -15.79 1.50 -6.85
CA ALA A 38 -14.69 0.89 -7.60
C ALA A 38 -13.36 1.61 -7.32
N ALA A 39 -13.36 2.95 -7.28
CA ALA A 39 -12.18 3.75 -6.95
C ALA A 39 -11.79 3.62 -5.47
N ALA A 40 -12.77 3.53 -4.56
CA ALA A 40 -12.50 3.24 -3.16
C ALA A 40 -11.76 1.91 -2.97
N ARG A 41 -12.24 0.86 -3.66
CA ARG A 41 -11.61 -0.46 -3.62
C ARG A 41 -10.21 -0.47 -4.22
N SER A 42 -9.98 0.21 -5.36
CA SER A 42 -8.65 0.26 -5.95
C SER A 42 -7.65 1.01 -5.07
N PHE A 43 -8.09 2.09 -4.40
CA PHE A 43 -7.28 2.81 -3.43
C PHE A 43 -6.88 1.89 -2.26
N GLY A 44 -7.85 1.18 -1.68
CA GLY A 44 -7.63 0.24 -0.57
C GLY A 44 -6.69 -0.90 -0.96
N ALA A 45 -6.93 -1.56 -2.10
CA ALA A 45 -6.07 -2.63 -2.61
C ALA A 45 -4.61 -2.17 -2.79
N THR A 46 -4.41 -0.94 -3.27
CA THR A 46 -3.07 -0.35 -3.40
C THR A 46 -2.44 -0.11 -2.03
N THR A 47 -3.22 0.38 -1.05
CA THR A 47 -2.73 0.63 0.32
C THR A 47 -2.32 -0.67 1.00
N ASP A 48 -3.14 -1.71 0.88
CA ASP A 48 -2.85 -3.03 1.41
C ASP A 48 -1.62 -3.65 0.74
N THR A 49 -1.48 -3.48 -0.58
CA THR A 49 -0.30 -3.96 -1.31
C THR A 49 0.97 -3.28 -0.80
N ILE A 50 0.95 -1.95 -0.60
CA ILE A 50 2.10 -1.20 -0.07
C ILE A 50 2.46 -1.67 1.34
N LEU A 51 1.49 -1.72 2.25
CA LEU A 51 1.71 -2.13 3.64
C LEU A 51 2.21 -3.58 3.73
N THR A 52 1.57 -4.49 3.00
CA THR A 52 1.96 -5.91 2.98
C THR A 52 3.37 -6.07 2.41
N THR A 53 3.67 -5.41 1.29
CA THR A 53 5.01 -5.46 0.68
C THR A 53 6.07 -4.91 1.63
N ALA A 54 5.79 -3.80 2.31
CA ALA A 54 6.71 -3.21 3.26
C ALA A 54 6.99 -4.14 4.46
N LEU A 55 5.96 -4.80 5.01
CA LEU A 55 6.12 -5.78 6.09
C LEU A 55 6.88 -7.03 5.64
N LEU A 56 6.62 -7.52 4.41
CA LEU A 56 7.38 -8.62 3.83
C LEU A 56 8.86 -8.25 3.65
N LEU A 57 9.15 -7.06 3.13
CA LEU A 57 10.52 -6.55 3.00
C LEU A 57 11.19 -6.34 4.37
N ASN A 58 10.44 -5.90 5.37
CA ASN A 58 10.91 -5.74 6.75
C ASN A 58 11.45 -7.06 7.32
N LEU A 59 10.86 -8.19 6.93
CA LEU A 59 11.32 -9.53 7.32
C LEU A 59 12.39 -10.09 6.39
N ALA A 60 12.15 -10.02 5.08
CA ALA A 60 12.97 -10.69 4.08
C ALA A 60 14.39 -10.09 4.00
N LEU A 61 14.54 -8.77 4.09
CA LEU A 61 15.84 -8.12 3.93
C LEU A 61 16.80 -8.42 5.10
N PRO A 62 16.40 -8.33 6.39
CA PRO A 62 17.24 -8.76 7.50
C PRO A 62 17.63 -10.22 7.44
N VAL A 63 16.69 -11.11 7.10
CA VAL A 63 16.94 -12.56 7.00
C VAL A 63 17.93 -12.85 5.87
N ALA A 64 17.72 -12.29 4.68
CA ALA A 64 18.61 -12.45 3.54
C ALA A 64 20.01 -11.87 3.84
N GLY A 65 20.07 -10.67 4.42
CA GLY A 65 21.32 -10.03 4.82
C GLY A 65 22.10 -10.83 5.86
N TRP A 66 21.41 -11.38 6.86
CA TRP A 66 22.01 -12.25 7.88
C TRP A 66 22.55 -13.54 7.27
N LEU A 67 21.79 -14.21 6.40
CA LEU A 67 22.21 -15.43 5.70
C LEU A 67 23.44 -15.18 4.81
N LEU A 68 23.44 -14.08 4.06
CA LEU A 68 24.57 -13.69 3.21
C LEU A 68 25.81 -13.33 4.03
N ALA A 69 25.64 -12.61 5.16
CA ALA A 69 26.73 -12.30 6.09
C ALA A 69 27.30 -13.57 6.75
N ARG A 70 26.44 -14.53 7.11
CA ARG A 70 26.84 -15.85 7.63
C ARG A 70 27.66 -16.62 6.61
N TRP A 71 27.21 -16.67 5.37
CA TRP A 71 27.92 -17.34 4.29
C TRP A 71 29.27 -16.69 3.98
N ALA A 72 29.35 -15.36 4.06
CA ALA A 72 30.59 -14.60 3.91
C ALA A 72 31.50 -14.65 5.16
N ARG A 73 31.05 -15.26 6.27
CA ARG A 73 31.70 -15.28 7.60
C ARG A 73 32.08 -13.90 8.14
N ASP A 74 31.35 -12.85 7.78
CA ASP A 74 31.64 -11.47 8.19
C ASP A 74 30.93 -11.16 9.52
N ARG A 75 31.68 -11.22 10.63
CA ARG A 75 31.14 -11.04 11.99
C ARG A 75 30.56 -9.65 12.23
N LEU A 76 31.10 -8.62 11.59
CA LEU A 76 30.64 -7.25 11.75
C LEU A 76 29.23 -7.09 11.14
N TRP A 77 29.04 -7.60 9.93
CA TRP A 77 27.72 -7.58 9.27
C TRP A 77 26.70 -8.48 9.97
N LEU A 78 27.11 -9.63 10.52
CA LEU A 78 26.24 -10.46 11.34
C LEU A 78 25.70 -9.72 12.57
N ALA A 79 26.53 -8.89 13.22
CA ALA A 79 26.08 -8.08 14.35
C ALA A 79 25.07 -7.00 13.92
N HIS A 80 25.32 -6.30 12.80
CA HIS A 80 24.37 -5.32 12.27
C HIS A 80 23.01 -5.94 11.92
N PHE A 81 23.00 -7.07 11.21
CA PHE A 81 21.76 -7.77 10.91
C PHE A 81 21.13 -8.40 12.16
N GLY A 82 21.92 -8.79 13.16
CA GLY A 82 21.44 -9.16 14.49
C GLY A 82 20.61 -8.05 15.13
N TRP A 83 21.11 -6.82 15.14
CA TRP A 83 20.37 -5.65 15.63
C TRP A 83 19.15 -5.30 14.77
N SER A 84 19.18 -5.58 13.46
CA SER A 84 18.03 -5.32 12.59
C SER A 84 16.81 -6.19 12.94
N PHE A 85 16.98 -7.34 13.60
CA PHE A 85 15.84 -8.10 14.13
C PHE A 85 15.10 -7.37 15.26
N ALA A 86 15.81 -6.62 16.10
CA ALA A 86 15.16 -5.77 17.10
C ALA A 86 14.36 -4.65 16.41
N GLY A 87 14.93 -4.03 15.36
CA GLY A 87 14.22 -3.05 14.54
C GLY A 87 13.01 -3.63 13.83
N LEU A 88 13.10 -4.87 13.33
CA LEU A 88 11.97 -5.59 12.74
C LEU A 88 10.81 -5.69 13.73
N VAL A 89 11.08 -6.15 14.96
CA VAL A 89 10.05 -6.28 16.01
C VAL A 89 9.42 -4.93 16.33
N LEU A 90 10.23 -3.88 16.50
CA LEU A 90 9.74 -2.52 16.74
C LEU A 90 8.82 -2.04 15.61
N VAL A 91 9.18 -2.30 14.35
CA VAL A 91 8.36 -1.95 13.19
C VAL A 91 7.02 -2.68 13.23
N TYR A 92 6.99 -3.99 13.49
CA TYR A 92 5.74 -4.73 13.60
C TYR A 92 4.85 -4.20 14.73
N LEU A 93 5.44 -3.90 15.89
CA LEU A 93 4.71 -3.31 17.02
C LEU A 93 4.13 -1.93 16.66
N ALA A 94 4.93 -1.07 16.04
CA ALA A 94 4.47 0.26 15.62
C ALA A 94 3.31 0.15 14.62
N VAL A 95 3.41 -0.73 13.62
CA VAL A 95 2.34 -0.96 12.65
C VAL A 95 1.08 -1.53 13.31
N ALA A 96 1.23 -2.45 14.26
CA ALA A 96 0.08 -3.00 15.00
C ALA A 96 -0.63 -1.92 15.84
N VAL A 97 0.12 -1.07 16.53
CA VAL A 97 -0.43 0.05 17.31
C VAL A 97 -1.14 1.06 16.42
N VAL A 98 -0.48 1.54 15.35
CA VAL A 98 -1.07 2.53 14.44
C VAL A 98 -2.26 1.93 13.68
N GLY A 99 -2.17 0.66 13.29
CA GLY A 99 -3.26 -0.07 12.65
C GLY A 99 -4.50 -0.19 13.56
N GLY A 100 -4.30 -0.41 14.86
CA GLY A 100 -5.37 -0.44 15.86
C GLY A 100 -5.99 0.92 16.17
N LEU A 101 -5.22 2.01 16.00
CA LEU A 101 -5.72 3.38 16.16
C LEU A 101 -6.43 3.92 14.91
N GLY A 102 -6.24 3.30 13.75
CA GLY A 102 -6.88 3.72 12.50
C GLY A 102 -8.37 3.44 12.50
N THR A 103 -9.19 4.49 12.62
CA THR A 103 -10.66 4.41 12.58
C THR A 103 -11.24 4.44 11.17
N ALA A 104 -10.41 4.75 10.16
CA ALA A 104 -10.83 4.81 8.76
C ALA A 104 -10.97 3.40 8.14
N PRO A 105 -11.96 3.19 7.25
CA PRO A 105 -12.04 1.97 6.46
C PRO A 105 -10.76 1.77 5.64
N LEU A 106 -10.40 0.50 5.41
CA LEU A 106 -9.23 0.10 4.62
C LEU A 106 -9.29 0.56 3.14
N PHE A 107 -10.46 1.00 2.70
CA PHE A 107 -10.75 1.54 1.37
C PHE A 107 -11.21 3.00 1.47
N GLY A 108 -11.11 3.74 0.36
CA GLY A 108 -11.57 5.13 0.30
C GLY A 108 -13.06 5.26 0.68
N TRP A 109 -13.50 6.45 1.07
CA TRP A 109 -14.89 6.66 1.47
C TRP A 109 -15.75 7.13 0.29
N THR A 110 -16.86 6.43 0.05
CA THR A 110 -17.92 6.82 -0.90
C THR A 110 -19.26 6.77 -0.17
N PRO A 111 -19.98 7.89 -0.01
CA PRO A 111 -21.34 7.86 0.53
C PRO A 111 -22.28 7.16 -0.47
N ALA A 112 -23.12 6.26 0.02
CA ALA A 112 -24.01 5.43 -0.80
C ALA A 112 -24.92 6.26 -1.73
N ASP A 113 -25.27 7.47 -1.31
CA ASP A 113 -26.18 8.37 -2.04
C ASP A 113 -25.47 9.19 -3.13
N HIS A 114 -24.16 9.03 -3.34
CA HIS A 114 -23.36 9.84 -4.27
C HIS A 114 -22.67 9.02 -5.35
N GLU A 115 -22.88 7.70 -5.40
CA GLU A 115 -22.38 6.91 -6.52
C GLU A 115 -23.11 7.35 -7.80
N PRO A 116 -22.40 7.78 -8.85
CA PRO A 116 -23.02 8.15 -10.11
C PRO A 116 -23.81 6.95 -10.63
N THR A 117 -25.14 7.04 -10.60
CA THR A 117 -25.99 6.04 -11.25
C THR A 117 -25.57 6.00 -12.72
N PRO A 118 -25.32 4.80 -13.30
CA PRO A 118 -25.00 4.71 -14.72
C PRO A 118 -26.09 5.44 -15.48
N GLN A 119 -25.71 6.48 -16.24
CA GLN A 119 -26.66 7.19 -17.09
C GLN A 119 -27.33 6.14 -17.97
N PRO A 120 -28.68 6.05 -17.98
CA PRO A 120 -29.36 5.04 -18.76
C PRO A 120 -28.88 5.20 -20.20
N THR A 121 -28.16 4.18 -20.68
CA THR A 121 -27.74 4.13 -22.08
C THR A 121 -29.03 4.20 -22.87
N VAL A 122 -29.26 5.32 -23.57
CA VAL A 122 -30.48 5.55 -24.37
C VAL A 122 -30.40 4.59 -25.54
N THR A 123 -30.77 3.33 -25.30
CA THR A 123 -30.76 2.23 -26.28
C THR A 123 -31.98 2.31 -27.20
N ARG A 124 -32.98 3.11 -26.85
CA ARG A 124 -34.12 3.47 -27.70
C ARG A 124 -34.46 4.95 -27.52
N CYS A 125 -34.32 5.73 -28.60
CA CYS A 125 -35.15 6.92 -28.75
C CYS A 125 -36.61 6.42 -28.84
N ILE A 126 -37.41 6.63 -27.80
CA ILE A 126 -38.86 6.46 -27.89
C ILE A 126 -39.37 7.72 -28.57
N PRO A 127 -39.87 7.66 -29.82
CA PRO A 127 -40.43 8.84 -30.46
C PRO A 127 -41.66 9.29 -29.67
N ARG A 128 -41.59 10.48 -29.06
CA ARG A 128 -42.81 11.17 -28.60
C ARG A 128 -43.58 11.58 -29.84
N SER A 129 -44.86 11.20 -29.92
CA SER A 129 -45.75 11.58 -31.03
C SER A 129 -45.71 13.10 -31.22
N GLY A 130 -45.15 13.56 -32.34
CA GLY A 130 -44.88 14.98 -32.57
C GLY A 130 -43.64 15.28 -33.42
N GLY A 131 -42.88 14.28 -33.87
CA GLY A 131 -41.96 14.42 -35.01
C GLY A 131 -40.64 15.15 -34.76
N HIS A 132 -40.33 15.58 -33.53
CA HIS A 132 -39.06 16.22 -33.21
C HIS A 132 -38.45 15.64 -31.93
N GLY A 133 -37.42 14.79 -32.10
CA GLY A 133 -36.63 14.31 -30.96
C GLY A 133 -35.69 13.17 -31.29
N CYS A 134 -34.53 13.50 -31.87
CA CYS A 134 -33.19 13.01 -31.48
C CYS A 134 -32.14 13.67 -32.41
N PRO A 135 -31.63 14.89 -32.09
CA PRO A 135 -30.43 15.42 -32.74
C PRO A 135 -29.20 15.07 -31.88
N GLY A 136 -28.16 14.53 -32.52
CA GLY A 136 -26.84 14.35 -31.91
C GLY A 136 -26.47 12.89 -31.67
N GLY A 137 -25.76 12.31 -32.63
CA GLY A 137 -24.58 11.52 -32.27
C GLY A 137 -23.44 12.48 -31.93
#